data_AF-A0A7C6UZ04-F1
#
_entry.id   AF-A0A7C6UZ04-F1
#
_cell.length_a   1.000
_cell.length_b   1.000
_cell.length_c   1.000
_cell.angle_alpha   90.00
_cell.angle_beta   90.00
_cell.angle_gamma   90.00
#
_symmetry.space_group_name_H-M   'P 1'
#
loop_
_entity.id
_entity.type
_entity.pdbx_description
1 polymer ?
#
loop_
_entity_poly.entity_id
_entity_poly.type
_entity_poly.pdbx_seq_one_letter_code
_entity_poly.pdbx_strand_id
1 'polypeptide(L)'
;MDFLKEISKYAIAVIFTIILFSGLYNGVRVYDVFVEGAKEGANTIFRIVPSLVGLFVAIEVFKASGALDLIIHAVAPLTSLVGIPREVLPLVLLRPISGSASLAVVAGIIENYGPDSLIGRITSVMMGSTETIFYTLAIYFGSVGIKKIRYTLAVALIADAVSILLSVWICTLVFGN
;
A
#
# COMPACT_ATOMS: atom_id res chain seq x y z
N MET A 1 7.26 20.92 -14.07
CA MET A 1 7.22 19.81 -13.08
C MET A 1 8.38 19.89 -12.08
N ASP A 2 9.52 20.49 -12.43
CA ASP A 2 10.68 20.56 -11.52
C ASP A 2 10.45 21.43 -10.27
N PHE A 3 9.68 22.52 -10.39
CA PHE A 3 9.30 23.36 -9.25
C PHE A 3 8.53 22.57 -8.16
N LEU A 4 7.59 21.71 -8.55
CA LEU A 4 6.84 20.86 -7.61
C LEU A 4 7.75 19.81 -6.96
N LYS A 5 8.67 19.23 -7.73
CA LYS A 5 9.67 18.30 -7.19
C LYS A 5 10.56 18.96 -6.14
N GLU A 6 11.01 20.20 -6.37
CA GLU A 6 11.80 20.94 -5.37
C GLU A 6 10.99 21.19 -4.10
N ILE A 7 9.71 21.58 -4.21
CA ILE A 7 8.84 21.77 -3.03
C ILE A 7 8.64 20.46 -2.25
N SER A 8 8.38 19.34 -2.94
CA SER A 8 8.15 18.04 -2.29
C SER A 8 9.34 17.57 -1.45
N LYS A 9 10.58 17.94 -1.80
CA LYS A 9 11.78 17.58 -1.01
C LYS A 9 11.76 18.18 0.40
N TYR A 10 11.18 19.37 0.56
CA TYR A 10 11.13 20.06 1.85
C TYR A 10 9.94 19.64 2.73
N ALA A 11 8.96 18.92 2.19
CA ALA A 11 7.73 18.58 2.91
C ALA A 11 8.02 17.84 4.23
N ILE A 12 8.90 16.84 4.21
CA ILE A 12 9.28 16.07 5.41
C ILE A 12 9.95 16.99 6.44
N ALA A 13 10.92 17.80 6.02
CA ALA A 13 11.64 18.71 6.91
C ALA A 13 10.71 19.73 7.58
N VAL A 14 9.75 20.26 6.83
CA VAL A 14 8.73 21.20 7.34
C VAL A 14 7.85 20.52 8.38
N ILE A 15 7.36 19.30 8.13
CA ILE A 15 6.55 18.54 9.09
C ILE A 15 7.31 18.33 10.41
N PHE A 16 8.57 17.87 10.34
CA PHE A 16 9.40 17.68 11.52
C PHE A 16 9.59 19.00 12.28
N THR A 17 9.87 20.08 11.56
CA THR A 17 10.07 21.40 12.15
C THR A 17 8.81 21.86 12.89
N ILE A 18 7.63 21.73 12.29
CA ILE A 18 6.35 22.07 12.92
C ILE A 18 6.13 21.27 14.20
N ILE A 19 6.37 19.95 14.18
CA ILE A 19 6.19 19.09 15.35
C ILE A 19 7.14 19.50 16.48
N LEU A 20 8.43 19.70 16.16
CA LEU A 20 9.44 20.09 17.15
C LEU A 20 9.12 21.46 17.76
N PHE A 21 8.83 22.48 16.93
CA PHE A 21 8.48 23.81 17.41
C PHE A 21 7.18 23.82 18.22
N SER A 22 6.16 23.06 17.82
CA SER A 22 4.92 22.92 18.58
C SER A 22 5.18 22.29 19.96
N GLY A 23 6.00 21.24 20.02
CA GLY A 23 6.41 20.63 21.29
C GLY A 23 7.17 21.60 22.19
N LEU A 24 8.13 22.33 21.64
CA LEU A 24 8.90 23.35 22.37
C LEU A 24 8.01 24.49 22.88
N TYR A 25 7.11 25.01 22.04
CA TYR A 25 6.19 26.09 22.39
C TYR A 25 5.26 25.71 23.55
N ASN A 26 4.83 24.44 23.60
CA ASN A 26 3.99 23.91 24.67
C ASN A 26 4.80 23.45 25.91
N GLY A 27 6.10 23.73 25.98
CA GLY A 27 6.95 23.34 27.11
C GLY A 27 7.18 21.83 27.24
N VAL A 28 6.98 21.07 26.17
CA VAL A 28 7.19 19.62 26.15
C VAL A 28 8.69 19.32 26.06
N ARG A 29 9.16 18.37 26.86
CA ARG A 29 10.51 17.79 26.72
C ARG A 29 10.56 16.89 25.50
N VAL A 30 10.67 17.50 24.32
CA VAL A 30 10.50 16.84 23.02
C VAL A 30 11.44 15.63 22.85
N TYR A 31 12.68 15.75 23.32
CA TYR A 31 13.64 14.65 23.28
C TYR A 31 13.22 13.45 24.12
N ASP A 32 12.76 13.68 25.35
CA ASP A 32 12.34 12.60 26.26
C ASP A 32 11.13 11.84 25.69
N VAL A 33 10.12 12.59 25.22
CA VAL A 33 8.91 12.01 24.58
C VAL A 33 9.28 11.25 23.31
N PHE A 34 10.22 11.76 22.52
CA PHE A 34 10.73 11.06 21.34
C PHE A 34 11.40 9.73 21.71
N VAL A 35 12.28 9.72 22.71
CA VAL A 35 12.99 8.50 23.15
C VAL A 35 12.01 7.47 23.70
N GLU A 36 10.99 7.90 24.45
CA GLU A 36 9.96 7.02 24.98
C GLU A 36 9.11 6.41 23.85
N GLY A 37 8.63 7.24 22.91
CA GLY A 37 7.92 6.77 21.72
C GLY A 37 8.78 5.82 20.85
N ALA A 38 10.08 6.07 20.74
CA ALA A 38 11.00 5.18 20.02
C ALA A 38 11.13 3.80 20.69
N LYS A 39 11.15 3.73 22.03
CA LYS A 39 11.17 2.46 22.78
C LYS A 39 9.88 1.66 22.59
N GLU A 40 8.72 2.32 22.65
CA GLU A 40 7.43 1.67 22.39
C GLU A 40 7.34 1.16 20.94
N GLY A 41 7.81 1.97 20.00
CA GLY A 41 7.93 1.60 18.59
C GLY A 41 8.79 0.35 18.40
N ALA A 42 9.94 0.27 19.07
CA ALA A 42 10.82 -0.91 19.02
C ALA A 42 10.10 -2.18 19.48
N ASN A 43 9.37 -2.14 20.60
CA ASN A 43 8.60 -3.29 21.10
C ASN A 43 7.51 -3.72 20.10
N THR A 44 6.84 -2.75 19.49
CA THR A 44 5.83 -2.98 18.44
C THR A 44 6.45 -3.69 17.22
N ILE A 45 7.64 -3.25 16.78
CA ILE A 45 8.37 -3.89 15.68
C ILE A 45 8.66 -5.36 15.99
N PHE A 46 9.18 -5.68 17.17
CA PHE A 46 9.48 -7.07 17.55
C PHE A 46 8.23 -7.98 17.54
N ARG A 47 7.05 -7.43 17.83
CA ARG A 47 5.78 -8.18 17.75
C ARG A 47 5.31 -8.44 16.32
N ILE A 48 5.56 -7.51 15.40
CA ILE A 48 5.01 -7.54 14.03
C ILE A 48 5.97 -8.20 13.03
N VAL A 49 7.28 -8.04 13.19
CA VAL A 49 8.32 -8.54 12.26
C VAL A 49 8.18 -10.03 11.94
N PRO A 50 7.95 -10.95 12.90
CA PRO A 50 7.84 -12.37 12.58
C PRO A 50 6.70 -12.68 11.59
N SER A 51 5.55 -12.05 11.77
CA SER A 51 4.40 -12.21 10.86
C SER A 51 4.68 -11.62 9.48
N LEU A 52 5.36 -10.47 9.42
CA LEU A 52 5.75 -9.85 8.15
C LEU A 52 6.74 -10.72 7.37
N VAL A 53 7.76 -11.27 8.04
CA VAL A 53 8.74 -12.17 7.41
C VAL A 53 8.04 -13.41 6.86
N GLY A 54 7.16 -14.05 7.64
CA GLY A 54 6.39 -15.21 7.18
C GLY A 54 5.53 -14.88 5.95
N LEU A 55 4.89 -13.72 5.94
CA LEU A 55 4.10 -13.25 4.80
C LEU A 55 4.96 -13.00 3.55
N PHE A 56 6.12 -12.34 3.67
CA PHE A 56 7.00 -12.08 2.53
C PHE A 56 7.57 -13.35 1.93
N VAL A 57 8.02 -14.28 2.79
CA VAL A 57 8.49 -15.59 2.34
C VAL A 57 7.37 -16.34 1.61
N ALA A 58 6.15 -16.37 2.15
CA ALA A 58 5.02 -17.03 1.50
C ALA A 58 4.69 -16.41 0.14
N ILE A 59 4.69 -15.08 0.03
CA ILE A 59 4.44 -14.38 -1.25
C ILE A 59 5.53 -14.69 -2.27
N GLU A 60 6.81 -14.67 -1.88
CA GLU A 60 7.90 -14.96 -2.81
C GLU A 60 7.91 -16.43 -3.25
N VAL A 61 7.63 -17.38 -2.33
CA VAL A 61 7.45 -18.79 -2.71
C VAL A 61 6.25 -18.93 -3.67
N PHE A 62 5.14 -18.24 -3.39
CA PHE A 62 3.95 -18.28 -4.23
C PHE A 62 4.22 -17.73 -5.65
N LYS A 63 4.99 -16.64 -5.76
CA LYS A 63 5.44 -16.09 -7.04
C LYS A 63 6.40 -17.03 -7.75
N ALA A 64 7.47 -17.46 -7.07
CA ALA A 64 8.51 -18.32 -7.65
C ALA A 64 7.98 -19.70 -8.08
N SER A 65 6.91 -20.19 -7.44
CA SER A 65 6.24 -21.43 -7.82
C SER A 65 5.43 -21.34 -9.13
N GLY A 66 5.21 -20.14 -9.68
CA GLY A 66 4.32 -19.92 -10.83
C GLY A 66 2.84 -20.01 -10.50
N ALA A 67 2.47 -20.23 -9.23
CA ALA A 67 1.07 -20.31 -8.82
C ALA A 67 0.34 -18.97 -9.05
N LEU A 68 1.01 -17.84 -8.81
CA LEU A 68 0.46 -16.52 -9.12
C LEU A 68 0.16 -16.37 -10.62
N ASP A 69 1.06 -16.85 -11.50
CA ASP A 69 0.88 -16.76 -12.95
C ASP A 69 -0.31 -17.59 -13.43
N LEU A 70 -0.56 -18.75 -12.82
CA LEU A 70 -1.73 -19.58 -13.10
C LEU A 70 -3.03 -18.86 -12.72
N ILE A 71 -3.09 -18.23 -11.55
CA ILE A 71 -4.26 -17.43 -11.14
C ILE A 71 -4.47 -16.27 -12.09
N ILE A 72 -3.40 -15.55 -12.45
CA ILE A 72 -3.47 -14.46 -13.42
C ILE A 72 -4.01 -14.97 -14.75
N HIS A 73 -3.53 -16.10 -15.25
CA HIS A 73 -4.03 -16.69 -16.50
C HIS A 73 -5.52 -17.03 -16.44
N ALA A 74 -5.99 -17.55 -15.31
CA ALA A 74 -7.39 -17.92 -15.12
C ALA A 74 -8.32 -16.70 -15.00
N VAL A 75 -7.86 -15.62 -14.38
CA VAL A 75 -8.68 -14.43 -14.06
C VAL A 75 -8.56 -13.34 -15.12
N ALA A 76 -7.48 -13.32 -15.91
CA ALA A 76 -7.25 -12.35 -16.98
C ALA A 76 -8.42 -12.22 -17.97
N PRO A 77 -9.09 -13.30 -18.44
CA PRO A 77 -10.21 -13.18 -19.38
C PRO A 77 -11.42 -12.45 -18.79
N LEU A 78 -11.64 -12.54 -17.48
CA LEU A 78 -12.76 -11.87 -16.81
C LEU A 78 -12.43 -10.40 -16.52
N THR A 79 -11.20 -10.15 -16.12
CA THR A 79 -10.74 -8.80 -15.74
C THR A 79 -10.47 -7.92 -16.94
N SER A 80 -10.11 -8.51 -18.09
CA SER A 80 -9.98 -7.79 -19.37
C SER A 80 -11.32 -7.24 -19.88
N LEU A 81 -12.45 -7.89 -19.57
CA LEU A 81 -13.80 -7.38 -19.90
C LEU A 81 -14.08 -6.02 -19.25
N VAL A 82 -13.43 -5.74 -18.12
CA VAL A 82 -13.57 -4.49 -17.36
C VAL A 82 -12.35 -3.58 -17.55
N GLY A 83 -11.49 -3.89 -18.53
CA GLY A 83 -10.35 -3.06 -18.93
C GLY A 83 -9.13 -3.14 -18.00
N ILE A 84 -9.08 -4.07 -17.05
CA ILE A 84 -7.93 -4.20 -16.15
C ILE A 84 -6.75 -4.83 -16.93
N PRO A 85 -5.59 -4.16 -17.04
CA PRO A 85 -4.44 -4.72 -17.74
C PRO A 85 -3.87 -5.93 -17.00
N ARG A 86 -3.36 -6.91 -17.74
CA ARG A 86 -2.85 -8.18 -17.18
C ARG A 86 -1.67 -7.94 -16.24
N GLU A 87 -0.85 -6.95 -16.56
CA GLU A 87 0.34 -6.52 -15.83
C GLU A 87 -0.01 -5.97 -14.43
N VAL A 88 -1.25 -5.51 -14.25
CA VAL A 88 -1.75 -4.93 -12.99
C VAL A 88 -2.35 -5.99 -12.07
N LEU A 89 -2.67 -7.18 -12.58
CA LEU A 89 -3.30 -8.26 -11.81
C LEU A 89 -2.49 -8.74 -10.60
N PRO A 90 -1.14 -8.86 -10.65
CA PRO A 90 -0.35 -9.15 -9.45
C PRO A 90 -0.62 -8.15 -8.32
N LEU A 91 -0.75 -6.86 -8.64
CA LEU A 91 -1.04 -5.81 -7.67
C LEU A 91 -2.45 -5.94 -7.11
N VAL A 92 -3.45 -6.18 -7.96
CA VAL A 92 -4.85 -6.42 -7.52
C VAL A 92 -4.94 -7.57 -6.51
N LEU A 93 -4.19 -8.65 -6.72
CA LEU A 93 -4.21 -9.81 -5.83
C LEU A 93 -3.43 -9.58 -4.54
N LEU A 94 -2.29 -8.88 -4.61
CA LEU A 94 -1.40 -8.69 -3.47
C LEU A 94 -1.79 -7.47 -2.61
N ARG A 95 -2.52 -6.49 -3.16
CA ARG A 95 -2.88 -5.24 -2.46
C ARG A 95 -3.67 -5.44 -1.18
N PRO A 96 -4.72 -6.27 -1.15
CA PRO A 96 -5.43 -6.59 0.10
C PRO A 96 -4.56 -7.25 1.17
N ILE A 97 -3.47 -7.90 0.77
CA ILE A 97 -2.68 -8.78 1.64
C ILE A 97 -1.47 -8.05 2.22
N SER A 98 -0.69 -7.36 1.38
CA SER A 98 0.62 -6.84 1.76
C SER A 98 1.02 -5.57 0.99
N GLY A 99 1.39 -4.54 1.74
CA GLY A 99 1.66 -3.21 1.21
C GLY A 99 3.06 -3.12 0.61
N SER A 100 4.04 -3.77 1.24
CA SER A 100 5.40 -3.87 0.73
C SER A 100 5.50 -4.81 -0.47
N ALA A 101 4.74 -5.91 -0.50
CA ALA A 101 4.67 -6.75 -1.71
C ALA A 101 4.03 -5.97 -2.88
N SER A 102 2.98 -5.21 -2.60
CA SER A 102 2.36 -4.31 -3.57
C SER A 102 3.35 -3.25 -4.07
N LEU A 103 4.12 -2.64 -3.17
CA LEU A 103 5.12 -1.65 -3.53
C LEU A 103 6.21 -2.25 -4.42
N ALA A 104 6.65 -3.48 -4.15
CA ALA A 104 7.61 -4.18 -5.00
C ALA A 104 7.06 -4.42 -6.42
N VAL A 105 5.78 -4.79 -6.54
CA VAL A 105 5.11 -4.92 -7.84
C VAL A 105 5.03 -3.58 -8.56
N VAL A 106 4.60 -2.52 -7.87
CA VAL A 106 4.52 -1.16 -8.44
C VAL A 106 5.89 -0.68 -8.90
N ALA A 107 6.94 -0.88 -8.10
CA ALA A 107 8.30 -0.53 -8.46
C ALA A 107 8.75 -1.26 -9.73
N GLY A 108 8.51 -2.56 -9.82
CA GLY A 108 8.82 -3.34 -11.02
C GLY A 108 8.02 -2.89 -12.25
N ILE A 109 6.75 -2.50 -12.09
CA ILE A 109 5.95 -1.95 -13.19
C ILE A 109 6.51 -0.60 -13.65
N ILE A 110 6.84 0.30 -12.72
CA ILE A 110 7.41 1.61 -13.03
C ILE A 110 8.78 1.46 -13.71
N GLU A 111 9.60 0.50 -13.30
CA GLU A 111 10.88 0.21 -13.91
C GLU A 111 10.73 -0.30 -15.34
N ASN A 112 9.78 -1.22 -15.58
CA ASN A 112 9.59 -1.84 -16.90
C ASN A 112 8.81 -0.96 -17.90
N TYR A 113 7.81 -0.20 -17.43
CA TYR A 113 6.89 0.55 -18.30
C TYR A 113 7.05 2.06 -18.18
N GLY A 114 7.77 2.55 -17.18
CA GLY A 114 7.89 3.98 -16.86
C GLY A 114 6.69 4.50 -16.05
N PRO A 115 6.91 5.51 -15.19
CA PRO A 115 5.87 6.06 -14.31
C PRO A 115 4.76 6.80 -15.07
N ASP A 116 5.07 7.33 -16.25
CA ASP A 116 4.12 8.08 -17.09
C ASP A 116 3.28 7.19 -18.01
N SER A 117 3.56 5.89 -18.09
CA SER A 117 2.74 4.95 -18.84
C SER A 117 1.34 4.80 -18.24
N LEU A 118 0.36 4.40 -19.04
CA LEU A 118 -1.00 4.13 -18.55
C LEU A 118 -0.99 3.11 -17.40
N ILE A 119 -0.22 2.03 -17.53
CA ILE A 119 -0.07 0.99 -16.51
C ILE A 119 0.63 1.54 -15.26
N GLY A 120 1.68 2.36 -15.43
CA GLY A 120 2.37 3.05 -14.33
C GLY A 120 1.44 4.00 -13.56
N ARG A 121 0.58 4.73 -14.26
CA ARG A 121 -0.42 5.62 -13.66
C ARG A 121 -1.53 4.85 -12.95
N ILE A 122 -2.09 3.81 -13.57
CA ILE A 122 -3.10 2.92 -12.94
C ILE A 122 -2.55 2.36 -11.64
N THR A 123 -1.35 1.77 -11.68
CA THR A 123 -0.74 1.15 -10.49
C THR A 123 -0.38 2.15 -9.41
N SER A 124 0.05 3.36 -9.78
CA SER A 124 0.28 4.45 -8.84
C SER A 124 -1.01 4.91 -8.15
N VAL A 125 -2.10 5.09 -8.90
CA VAL A 125 -3.40 5.50 -8.34
C VAL A 125 -3.96 4.40 -7.44
N MET A 126 -3.92 3.13 -7.86
CA MET A 126 -4.36 2.03 -7.00
C MET A 126 -3.54 1.94 -5.70
N MET A 127 -2.22 2.06 -5.80
CA MET A 127 -1.32 2.02 -4.64
C MET A 127 -1.60 3.17 -3.66
N GLY A 128 -1.99 4.34 -4.16
CA GLY A 128 -2.34 5.50 -3.33
C GLY A 128 -3.77 5.49 -2.78
N SER A 129 -4.68 4.70 -3.35
CA SER A 129 -6.13 4.83 -3.08
C SER A 129 -6.69 3.74 -2.16
N THR A 130 -5.95 2.67 -1.90
CA THR A 130 -6.39 1.57 -1.01
C THR A 130 -5.39 1.31 0.09
N GLU A 131 -5.73 0.38 0.99
CA GLU A 131 -4.87 -0.08 2.06
C GLU A 131 -4.83 -1.61 2.12
N THR A 132 -3.92 -2.14 2.92
CA THR A 132 -3.75 -3.60 3.08
C THR A 132 -4.83 -4.20 3.98
N ILE A 133 -5.93 -4.67 3.40
CA ILE A 133 -7.13 -5.14 4.11
C ILE A 133 -6.81 -6.14 5.24
N PHE A 134 -6.20 -7.27 4.94
CA PHE A 134 -6.02 -8.35 5.92
C PHE A 134 -5.01 -7.97 7.00
N TYR A 135 -3.94 -7.28 6.60
CA TYR A 135 -2.89 -6.83 7.52
C TYR A 135 -3.40 -5.73 8.46
N THR A 136 -4.07 -4.69 7.92
CA THR A 136 -4.66 -3.62 8.74
C THR A 136 -5.75 -4.13 9.66
N LEU A 137 -6.62 -5.04 9.19
CA LEU A 137 -7.62 -5.68 10.05
C LEU A 137 -6.95 -6.43 11.20
N ALA A 138 -5.96 -7.27 10.92
CA ALA A 138 -5.29 -8.06 11.95
C ALA A 138 -4.65 -7.18 13.03
N ILE A 139 -3.95 -6.11 12.63
CA ILE A 139 -3.28 -5.21 13.57
C ILE A 139 -4.28 -4.34 14.32
N TYR A 140 -5.18 -3.67 13.61
CA TYR A 140 -6.09 -2.69 14.22
C TYR A 140 -7.12 -3.37 15.11
N PHE A 141 -7.64 -4.53 14.71
CA PHE A 141 -8.60 -5.25 15.55
C PHE A 141 -7.87 -6.04 16.65
N GLY A 142 -6.66 -6.54 16.37
CA GLY A 142 -5.82 -7.22 17.34
C GLY A 142 -5.39 -6.32 18.50
N SER A 143 -5.06 -5.06 18.24
CA SER A 143 -4.61 -4.11 19.28
C SER A 143 -5.69 -3.78 20.31
N VAL A 144 -6.97 -3.84 19.92
CA VAL A 144 -8.13 -3.57 20.79
C VAL A 144 -8.97 -4.82 21.10
N GLY A 145 -8.50 -6.02 20.70
CA GLY A 145 -9.13 -7.30 21.03
C GLY A 145 -10.46 -7.60 20.32
N ILE A 146 -10.77 -6.95 19.19
CA ILE A 146 -12.01 -7.17 18.44
C ILE A 146 -11.89 -8.46 17.62
N LYS A 147 -12.84 -9.39 17.82
CA LYS A 147 -12.88 -10.68 17.09
C LYS A 147 -13.89 -10.72 15.94
N LYS A 148 -14.88 -9.82 15.94
CA LYS A 148 -15.98 -9.83 14.95
C LYS A 148 -15.64 -8.92 13.76
N ILE A 149 -14.96 -9.47 12.75
CA ILE A 149 -14.44 -8.68 11.61
C ILE A 149 -15.34 -8.68 10.36
N ARG A 150 -16.40 -9.50 10.34
CA ARG A 150 -17.14 -9.86 9.12
C ARG A 150 -17.60 -8.67 8.26
N TYR A 151 -18.14 -7.63 8.90
CA TYR A 151 -18.71 -6.49 8.19
C TYR A 151 -17.62 -5.57 7.66
N THR A 152 -16.58 -5.33 8.46
CA THR A 152 -15.43 -4.53 8.07
C THR A 152 -14.69 -5.18 6.92
N LEU A 153 -14.49 -6.51 6.96
CA LEU A 153 -13.88 -7.25 5.86
C LEU A 153 -14.70 -7.13 4.57
N ALA A 154 -16.02 -7.32 4.64
CA ALA A 154 -16.88 -7.21 3.47
C ALA A 154 -16.85 -5.81 2.84
N VAL A 155 -16.97 -4.76 3.67
CA VAL A 155 -16.92 -3.36 3.19
C VAL A 155 -15.53 -3.02 2.63
N ALA A 156 -14.45 -3.48 3.28
CA ALA A 156 -13.09 -3.24 2.82
C ALA A 156 -12.82 -3.89 1.44
N LEU A 157 -13.28 -5.12 1.23
CA LEU A 157 -13.14 -5.81 -0.06
C LEU A 157 -13.95 -5.12 -1.17
N ILE A 158 -15.17 -4.64 -0.85
CA ILE A 158 -15.97 -3.89 -1.82
C ILE A 158 -15.29 -2.55 -2.16
N ALA A 159 -14.81 -1.83 -1.16
CA ALA A 159 -14.12 -0.55 -1.36
C ALA A 159 -12.84 -0.73 -2.20
N ASP A 160 -12.07 -1.79 -1.96
CA ASP A 160 -10.87 -2.11 -2.75
C ASP A 160 -11.21 -2.48 -4.19
N ALA A 161 -12.24 -3.30 -4.41
CA ALA A 161 -12.72 -3.61 -5.75
C ALA A 161 -13.17 -2.35 -6.52
N VAL A 162 -13.94 -1.47 -5.87
CA VAL A 162 -14.36 -0.19 -6.47
C VAL A 162 -13.15 0.69 -6.79
N SER A 163 -12.17 0.75 -5.89
CA SER A 163 -10.95 1.53 -6.09
C SER A 163 -10.11 1.03 -7.25
N ILE A 164 -9.96 -0.30 -7.41
CA ILE A 164 -9.31 -0.92 -8.57
C ILE A 164 -10.01 -0.51 -9.87
N LEU A 165 -11.34 -0.65 -9.91
CA LEU A 165 -12.14 -0.31 -11.09
C LEU A 165 -12.05 1.17 -11.45
N LEU A 166 -12.17 2.06 -10.46
CA LEU A 166 -12.09 3.50 -10.68
C LEU A 166 -10.67 3.92 -11.07
N SER A 167 -9.63 3.31 -10.51
CA SER A 167 -8.25 3.59 -10.89
C SER A 167 -8.02 3.29 -12.37
N VAL A 168 -8.49 2.13 -12.84
CA VAL A 168 -8.42 1.75 -14.25
C VAL A 168 -9.25 2.68 -15.12
N TRP A 169 -10.51 2.91 -14.75
CA TRP A 169 -11.43 3.69 -15.58
C TRP A 169 -11.02 5.15 -15.70
N ILE A 170 -10.67 5.81 -14.59
CA ILE A 170 -10.25 7.22 -14.58
C ILE A 170 -8.92 7.38 -15.31
N CYS A 171 -7.93 6.52 -15.06
CA CYS A 171 -6.66 6.62 -15.77
C CYS A 171 -6.83 6.39 -17.27
N THR A 172 -7.68 5.44 -17.67
CA THR A 172 -7.97 5.20 -19.10
C THR A 172 -8.71 6.37 -19.73
N LEU A 173 -9.68 6.97 -19.03
CA LEU A 173 -10.42 8.13 -19.53
C LEU A 173 -9.54 9.36 -19.70
N VAL A 174 -8.64 9.62 -18.76
CA VAL A 174 -7.80 10.83 -18.75
C VAL A 174 -6.52 10.66 -19.57
N PHE A 175 -5.97 9.45 -19.63
CA PHE A 175 -4.64 9.17 -20.20
C PHE A 175 -4.61 8.07 -21.26
N GLY A 176 -5.74 7.42 -21.56
CA GLY A 176 -5.88 6.47 -22.66
C GLY A 176 -6.04 7.21 -23.98
N ASN A 177 -4.93 7.75 -24.49
CA ASN A 177 -4.77 8.18 -25.89
C ASN A 177 -3.80 7.22 -26.58
#